data_AF-A0A9D8ZJ32-F1
#
_entry.id   AF-A0A9D8ZJ32-F1
#
_cell.length_a   1.000
_cell.length_b   1.000
_cell.length_c   1.000
_cell.angle_alpha   90.00
_cell.angle_beta   90.00
_cell.angle_gamma   90.00
#
_symmetry.space_group_name_H-M   'P 1'
#
loop_
_entity.id
_entity.type
_entity.pdbx_description
1 polymer ?
#
loop_
_entity_poly.entity_id
_entity_poly.type
_entity_poly.pdbx_seq_one_letter_code
_entity_poly.pdbx_strand_id
1 'polypeptide(L)'
;MAKLETLPLEHRDKTKLRRQLYGMLLFPVVVIGIFWLFLSFMFNSGFADDSVGVYMMVAFSVLFFSVIAYIIASTAIDLKLGLKSRVSGKITDKRMHWATTGDRPVYGHKTRTRTRRSYYVYIDNEEFSVDYSCYSKARIGAEVQLDRAPKSGITLDLQVLGQVEDAYVAQKLDEEEKFLEKHIPHTRYTPKDYEALHRIWKTEIKKRLLRSSPFITIGLLMIISGFWSFIVLLFPIWAVPLFHFYRLYVAYRNYNRNKERSHKRGVPSIVEDKFALTSNRYSNSNRIILTSGPLLVSSTLYDKLFIGDKVLVYKTQYGNQPLSLVLPNGEEVYLV
;
A
#
# COMPACT_ATOMS: atom_id res chain seq x y z
N MET A 1 2.80 26.60 -0.30
CA MET A 1 3.62 26.52 0.93
C MET A 1 2.60 26.41 2.04
N ALA A 2 2.58 25.28 2.75
CA ALA A 2 1.52 25.02 3.70
C ALA A 2 1.54 26.07 4.81
N LYS A 3 0.37 26.59 5.18
CA LYS A 3 0.28 27.57 6.27
C LYS A 3 0.41 26.84 7.59
N LEU A 4 1.34 27.31 8.43
CA LEU A 4 1.60 26.78 9.75
C LEU A 4 1.01 27.70 10.79
N GLU A 5 0.05 27.20 11.57
CA GLU A 5 -0.55 27.93 12.68
C GLU A 5 -0.27 27.19 13.99
N THR A 6 -0.05 27.94 15.07
CA THR A 6 0.10 27.36 16.41
C THR A 6 -1.15 27.60 17.22
N LEU A 7 -1.75 26.53 17.74
CA LEU A 7 -3.01 26.56 18.48
C LEU A 7 -2.87 25.85 19.83
N PRO A 8 -3.70 26.18 20.83
CA PRO A 8 -3.71 25.43 22.08
C PRO A 8 -4.22 23.99 21.86
N LEU A 9 -3.68 23.06 22.65
CA LEU A 9 -4.07 21.64 22.64
C LEU A 9 -5.49 21.48 23.18
N GLU A 10 -6.31 20.75 22.44
CA GLU A 10 -7.65 20.38 22.87
C GLU A 10 -7.60 19.28 23.95
N HIS A 11 -8.65 19.16 24.75
CA HIS A 11 -8.71 18.17 25.83
C HIS A 11 -8.61 16.72 25.30
N ARG A 12 -9.22 16.45 24.14
CA ARG A 12 -9.14 15.16 23.45
C ARG A 12 -7.71 14.82 23.00
N ASP A 13 -6.96 15.80 22.52
CA ASP A 13 -5.57 15.61 22.09
C ASP A 13 -4.65 15.33 23.28
N LYS A 14 -4.87 16.01 24.41
CA LYS A 14 -4.13 15.79 25.67
C LYS A 14 -4.30 14.35 26.17
N THR A 15 -5.51 13.81 26.13
CA THR A 15 -5.77 12.43 26.58
C THR A 15 -5.12 11.39 25.65
N LYS A 16 -5.14 11.62 24.34
CA LYS A 16 -4.44 10.79 23.34
C LYS A 16 -2.93 10.76 23.60
N LEU A 17 -2.31 11.93 23.77
CA LEU A 17 -0.88 12.05 24.06
C LEU A 17 -0.50 11.41 25.41
N ARG A 18 -1.30 11.60 26.47
CA ARG A 18 -1.05 10.93 27.76
C ARG A 18 -1.07 9.41 27.64
N ARG A 19 -2.06 8.85 26.95
CA ARG A 19 -2.17 7.39 26.74
C ARG A 19 -0.94 6.85 26.02
N GLN A 20 -0.48 7.55 25.00
CA GLN A 20 0.70 7.17 24.24
C GLN A 20 1.99 7.32 25.07
N LEU A 21 2.10 8.37 25.88
CA LEU A 21 3.21 8.59 26.83
C LEU A 21 3.28 7.46 27.88
N TYR A 22 2.14 7.02 28.42
CA TYR A 22 2.12 5.87 29.34
C TYR A 22 2.60 4.58 28.65
N GLY A 23 2.21 4.36 27.40
CA GLY A 23 2.75 3.25 26.60
C GLY A 23 4.26 3.37 26.37
N MET A 24 4.76 4.58 26.09
CA MET A 24 6.19 4.84 25.93
C MET A 24 6.98 4.69 27.24
N LEU A 25 6.38 4.97 28.39
CA LEU A 25 7.00 4.79 29.72
C LEU A 25 7.07 3.32 30.16
N LEU A 26 6.16 2.48 29.67
CA LEU A 26 6.21 1.03 29.95
C LEU A 26 7.40 0.35 29.26
N PHE A 27 7.76 0.80 28.06
CA PHE A 27 8.86 0.23 27.28
C PHE A 27 10.21 0.23 28.02
N PRO A 28 10.74 1.36 28.55
CA PRO A 28 12.00 1.37 29.28
C PRO A 28 11.97 0.51 30.54
N VAL A 29 10.84 0.36 31.23
CA VAL A 29 10.73 -0.54 32.39
C VAL A 29 11.00 -1.99 31.99
N VAL A 30 10.40 -2.44 30.88
CA VAL A 30 10.63 -3.79 30.34
C VAL A 30 12.08 -3.93 29.87
N VAL A 31 12.63 -2.92 29.18
CA VAL A 31 14.00 -2.98 28.67
C VAL A 31 15.02 -2.98 29.82
N ILE A 32 14.83 -2.21 30.89
CA ILE A 32 15.67 -2.26 32.09
C ILE A 32 15.67 -3.68 32.67
N GLY A 33 14.51 -4.34 32.74
CA GLY A 33 14.42 -5.73 33.18
C GLY A 33 15.22 -6.69 32.30
N ILE A 34 15.18 -6.52 30.97
CA ILE A 34 15.97 -7.32 30.02
C ILE A 34 17.46 -7.06 30.20
N PHE A 35 17.89 -5.80 30.26
CA PHE A 35 19.30 -5.43 30.48
C PHE A 35 19.82 -5.95 31.83
N TRP A 36 19.01 -5.88 32.89
CA TRP A 36 19.35 -6.45 34.19
C TRP A 36 19.60 -7.97 34.11
N LEU A 37 18.74 -8.69 33.40
CA LEU A 37 18.87 -10.13 33.19
C LEU A 37 20.15 -10.46 32.38
N PHE A 38 20.43 -9.68 31.34
CA PHE A 38 21.67 -9.80 30.55
C PHE A 38 22.93 -9.49 31.37
N LEU A 39 22.92 -8.42 32.16
CA LEU A 39 24.01 -8.06 33.06
C LEU A 39 24.23 -9.13 34.12
N SER A 40 23.16 -9.63 34.76
CA SER A 40 23.24 -10.70 35.76
C SER A 40 23.80 -12.00 35.17
N PHE A 41 23.41 -12.36 33.95
CA PHE A 41 23.97 -13.50 33.24
C PHE A 41 25.46 -13.29 32.95
N MET A 42 25.82 -12.11 32.41
CA MET A 42 27.20 -11.76 32.06
C MET A 42 28.14 -11.75 33.28
N PHE A 43 27.70 -11.18 34.40
CA PHE A 43 28.48 -11.15 35.65
C PHE A 43 28.63 -12.55 36.27
N ASN A 44 27.69 -13.46 36.03
CA ASN A 44 27.75 -14.85 36.50
C ASN A 44 28.51 -15.79 35.55
N SER A 45 28.81 -15.38 34.31
CA SER A 45 29.36 -16.24 33.26
C SER A 45 30.77 -15.83 32.82
N GLY A 46 31.72 -15.59 33.74
CA GLY A 46 33.15 -15.34 33.46
C GLY A 46 33.49 -14.14 32.55
N PHE A 47 32.48 -13.45 32.02
CA PHE A 47 32.58 -12.33 31.07
C PHE A 47 32.82 -11.01 31.83
N ALA A 48 32.66 -11.02 33.15
CA ALA A 48 33.04 -9.93 34.05
C ALA A 48 34.56 -9.62 34.02
N ASP A 49 35.39 -10.59 33.64
CA ASP A 49 36.85 -10.43 33.55
C ASP A 49 37.29 -9.74 32.24
N ASP A 50 36.42 -9.68 31.22
CA ASP A 50 36.65 -8.92 30.00
C ASP A 50 36.17 -7.47 30.16
N SER A 51 37.08 -6.63 30.66
CA SER A 51 36.85 -5.19 30.86
C SER A 51 36.33 -4.49 29.59
N VAL A 52 36.75 -4.90 28.39
CA VAL A 52 36.34 -4.29 27.12
C VAL A 52 34.86 -4.58 26.83
N GLY A 53 34.43 -5.83 27.04
CA GLY A 53 33.02 -6.23 26.89
C GLY A 53 32.08 -5.46 27.81
N VAL A 54 32.49 -5.24 29.07
CA VAL A 54 31.72 -4.47 30.05
C VAL A 54 31.58 -3.00 29.61
N TYR A 55 32.67 -2.34 29.20
CA TYR A 55 32.62 -0.94 28.73
C TYR A 55 31.75 -0.77 27.48
N MET A 56 31.83 -1.71 26.52
CA MET A 56 30.99 -1.68 25.31
C MET A 56 29.50 -1.80 25.63
N MET A 57 29.12 -2.66 26.58
CA MET A 57 27.72 -2.80 26.97
C MET A 57 27.19 -1.56 27.70
N VAL A 58 28.00 -0.95 28.58
CA VAL A 58 27.65 0.30 29.26
C VAL A 58 27.48 1.42 28.23
N ALA A 59 28.41 1.57 27.28
CA ALA A 59 28.32 2.56 26.21
C ALA A 59 27.06 2.38 25.35
N PHE A 60 26.75 1.14 24.95
CA PHE A 60 25.53 0.82 24.21
C PHE A 60 24.27 1.14 25.02
N SER A 61 24.26 0.83 26.32
CA SER A 61 23.14 1.14 27.20
C SER A 61 22.91 2.64 27.29
N VAL A 62 23.96 3.44 27.51
CA VAL A 62 23.86 4.91 27.58
C VAL A 62 23.32 5.49 26.27
N LEU A 63 23.81 5.04 25.12
CA LEU A 63 23.31 5.47 23.81
C LEU A 63 21.85 5.07 23.59
N PHE A 64 21.48 3.86 23.98
CA PHE A 64 20.11 3.37 23.83
C PHE A 64 19.12 4.15 24.74
N PHE A 65 19.46 4.35 26.02
CA PHE A 65 18.62 5.09 26.96
C PHE A 65 18.54 6.58 26.63
N SER A 66 19.60 7.20 26.10
CA SER A 66 19.56 8.60 25.67
C SER A 66 18.60 8.83 24.51
N VAL A 67 18.53 7.91 23.54
CA VAL A 67 17.52 7.96 22.46
C VAL A 67 16.10 7.82 23.02
N ILE A 68 15.87 6.88 23.95
CA ILE A 68 14.55 6.72 24.58
C ILE A 68 14.16 7.97 25.37
N ALA A 69 15.08 8.49 26.19
CA ALA A 69 14.86 9.69 26.98
C ALA A 69 14.51 10.88 26.09
N TYR A 70 15.18 11.03 24.94
CA TYR A 70 14.86 12.07 23.96
C TYR A 70 13.42 11.94 23.40
N ILE A 71 12.99 10.73 23.03
CA ILE A 71 11.63 10.50 22.51
C ILE A 71 10.56 10.77 23.58
N ILE A 72 10.79 10.34 24.82
CA ILE A 72 9.87 10.60 25.94
C ILE A 72 9.84 12.09 26.26
N ALA A 73 11.00 12.74 26.33
CA ALA A 73 11.13 14.16 26.63
C ALA A 73 10.43 15.02 25.57
N SER A 74 10.60 14.73 24.28
CA SER A 74 9.90 15.46 23.21
C SER A 74 8.37 15.37 23.34
N THR A 75 7.84 14.19 23.66
CA THR A 75 6.38 13.99 23.87
C THR A 75 5.89 14.67 25.15
N ALA A 76 6.69 14.66 26.22
CA ALA A 76 6.38 15.33 27.48
C ALA A 76 6.43 16.87 27.34
N ILE A 77 7.39 17.39 26.58
CA ILE A 77 7.51 18.81 26.24
C ILE A 77 6.27 19.25 25.45
N ASP A 78 5.81 18.47 24.48
CA ASP A 78 4.56 18.79 23.76
C ASP A 78 3.34 18.85 24.70
N LEU A 79 3.26 17.93 25.67
CA LEU A 79 2.20 17.94 26.67
C LEU A 79 2.27 19.16 27.61
N LYS A 80 3.50 19.58 27.99
CA LYS A 80 3.74 20.72 28.88
C LYS A 80 3.51 22.05 28.18
N LEU A 81 3.94 22.17 26.92
CA LEU A 81 3.71 23.35 26.10
C LEU A 81 2.21 23.50 25.79
N GLY A 82 1.49 22.39 25.60
CA GLY A 82 0.07 22.43 25.31
C GLY A 82 -0.24 23.14 24.00
N LEU A 83 0.69 23.07 23.03
CA LEU A 83 0.57 23.68 21.71
C LEU A 83 0.50 22.59 20.64
N LYS A 84 -0.37 22.77 19.65
CA LYS A 84 -0.43 21.98 18.43
C LYS A 84 -0.07 22.86 17.24
N SER A 85 0.61 22.25 16.29
CA SER A 85 0.90 22.82 14.98
C SER A 85 -0.20 22.39 14.02
N ARG A 86 -0.94 23.34 13.48
CA ARG A 86 -1.92 23.12 12.43
C ARG A 86 -1.27 23.42 11.09
N VAL A 87 -1.26 22.42 10.22
CA VAL A 87 -0.82 22.56 8.83
C VAL A 87 -2.08 22.59 7.97
N SER A 88 -2.33 23.71 7.30
CA SER A 88 -3.44 23.82 6.35
C SER A 88 -2.92 23.91 4.92
N GLY A 89 -3.56 23.16 4.02
CA GLY A 89 -3.23 23.20 2.60
C GLY A 89 -4.06 22.19 1.82
N LYS A 90 -3.71 22.03 0.54
CA LYS A 90 -4.38 21.10 -0.35
C LYS A 90 -3.59 19.80 -0.40
N ILE A 91 -4.29 18.67 -0.33
CA ILE A 91 -3.62 17.37 -0.53
C ILE A 91 -3.19 17.26 -1.99
N THR A 92 -1.90 17.14 -2.24
CA THR A 92 -1.34 17.03 -3.59
C THR A 92 -1.13 15.58 -4.03
N ASP A 93 -0.72 14.70 -3.12
CA ASP A 93 -0.49 13.28 -3.41
C ASP A 93 -0.65 12.40 -2.16
N LYS A 94 -0.69 11.09 -2.36
CA LYS A 94 -0.76 10.09 -1.29
C LYS A 94 0.14 8.90 -1.58
N ARG A 95 0.75 8.35 -0.52
CA ARG A 95 1.59 7.16 -0.60
C ARG A 95 1.24 6.16 0.49
N MET A 96 1.10 4.91 0.09
CA MET A 96 1.07 3.77 1.00
C MET A 96 2.35 2.95 0.83
N HIS A 97 3.04 2.70 1.94
CA HIS A 97 4.27 1.91 1.97
C HIS A 97 4.06 0.57 2.68
N TRP A 98 4.55 -0.51 2.08
CA TRP A 98 4.57 -1.84 2.68
C TRP A 98 5.99 -2.23 3.06
N ALA A 99 6.23 -2.34 4.36
CA ALA A 99 7.46 -2.87 4.92
C ALA A 99 7.24 -4.30 5.39
N THR A 100 7.90 -5.27 4.75
CA THR A 100 7.93 -6.65 5.26
C THR A 100 9.29 -6.92 5.88
N THR A 101 9.29 -7.33 7.14
CA THR A 101 10.49 -7.77 7.86
C THR A 101 10.35 -9.27 8.15
N GLY A 102 11.41 -10.04 7.92
CA GLY A 102 11.46 -11.45 8.26
C GLY A 102 12.73 -11.76 9.03
N ASP A 103 12.62 -12.64 10.01
CA ASP A 103 13.77 -13.13 10.78
C ASP A 103 14.55 -14.16 9.95
N ARG A 104 15.89 -14.17 10.11
CA ARG A 104 16.73 -15.22 9.51
C ARG A 104 16.43 -16.55 10.22
N PRO A 105 16.30 -17.66 9.49
CA PRO A 105 16.05 -18.95 10.11
C PRO A 105 17.27 -19.35 10.96
N VAL A 106 17.03 -19.59 12.26
CA VAL A 106 17.90 -20.43 13.08
C VAL A 106 17.35 -21.85 12.96
N TYR A 107 18.25 -22.82 12.74
CA TYR A 107 18.01 -24.24 12.46
C TYR A 107 16.61 -24.76 12.86
N GLY A 108 15.83 -25.21 11.87
CA GLY A 108 14.61 -25.98 12.08
C GLY A 108 13.29 -25.22 12.30
N HIS A 109 13.27 -23.89 12.43
CA HIS A 109 12.03 -23.14 12.67
C HIS A 109 11.46 -22.40 11.44
N LYS A 110 10.11 -22.35 11.35
CA LYS A 110 9.37 -21.60 10.32
C LYS A 110 9.69 -20.11 10.40
N THR A 111 9.97 -19.50 9.26
CA THR A 111 10.19 -18.06 9.12
C THR A 111 8.92 -17.27 9.45
N ARG A 112 8.96 -16.47 10.53
CA ARG A 112 7.90 -15.52 10.86
C ARG A 112 8.13 -14.26 10.04
N THR A 113 7.19 -13.94 9.16
CA THR A 113 7.20 -12.66 8.42
C THR A 113 6.17 -11.73 9.01
N ARG A 114 6.56 -10.46 9.23
CA ARG A 114 5.66 -9.41 9.69
C ARG A 114 5.61 -8.31 8.63
N THR A 115 4.41 -8.03 8.14
CA THR A 115 4.15 -6.94 7.20
C THR A 115 3.51 -5.77 7.94
N ARG A 116 4.11 -4.57 7.83
CA ARG A 116 3.58 -3.31 8.35
C ARG A 116 3.22 -2.39 7.19
N ARG A 117 2.14 -1.61 7.35
CA ARG A 117 1.73 -0.57 6.42
C ARG A 117 1.97 0.79 7.05
N SER A 118 2.60 1.68 6.30
CA SER A 118 2.78 3.10 6.66
C SER A 118 2.05 3.97 5.64
N TYR A 119 1.43 5.05 6.11
CA TYR A 119 0.55 5.90 5.33
C TYR A 119 1.09 7.33 5.34
N TYR A 120 1.18 7.92 4.15
CA TYR A 120 1.74 9.25 3.95
C TYR A 120 0.83 10.08 3.07
N VAL A 121 0.65 11.34 3.42
CA VAL A 121 -0.13 12.33 2.69
C VAL A 121 0.80 13.50 2.38
N TYR A 122 0.72 14.01 1.15
CA TYR A 122 1.45 15.21 0.75
C TYR A 122 0.51 16.40 0.80
N ILE A 123 0.84 17.41 1.61
CA ILE A 123 0.08 18.67 1.70
C ILE A 123 1.00 19.74 1.12
N ASP A 124 0.57 20.41 0.05
CA ASP A 124 1.41 21.38 -0.69
C ASP A 124 2.83 20.85 -1.03
N ASN A 125 2.93 19.56 -1.39
CA ASN A 125 4.17 18.81 -1.69
C ASN A 125 5.10 18.50 -0.50
N GLU A 126 4.68 18.77 0.73
CA GLU A 126 5.39 18.33 1.93
C GLU A 126 4.84 17.00 2.44
N GLU A 127 5.72 16.04 2.76
CA GLU A 127 5.33 14.70 3.18
C GLU A 127 5.00 14.63 4.68
N PHE A 128 3.79 14.16 4.99
CA PHE A 128 3.35 13.93 6.36
C PHE A 128 2.95 12.48 6.60
N SER A 129 3.53 11.86 7.63
CA SER A 129 3.13 10.54 8.11
C SER A 129 1.82 10.65 8.89
N VAL A 130 0.83 9.83 8.54
CA VAL A 130 -0.50 9.86 9.16
C VAL A 130 -0.99 8.47 9.53
N ASP A 131 -1.96 8.41 10.44
CA ASP A 131 -2.68 7.17 10.77
C ASP A 131 -3.65 6.77 9.65
N TYR A 132 -3.98 5.49 9.56
CA TYR A 132 -4.91 4.97 8.55
C TYR A 132 -6.29 5.66 8.59
N SER A 133 -6.78 6.00 9.78
CA SER A 133 -8.06 6.69 9.97
C SER A 133 -8.09 8.08 9.35
N CYS A 134 -6.95 8.78 9.34
CA CYS A 134 -6.79 10.07 8.67
C CYS A 134 -6.58 9.86 7.17
N TYR A 135 -5.73 8.88 6.81
CA TYR A 135 -5.42 8.55 5.42
C TYR A 135 -6.66 8.14 4.59
N SER A 136 -7.61 7.40 5.18
CA SER A 136 -8.81 6.96 4.46
C SER A 136 -9.79 8.09 4.17
N LYS A 137 -9.81 9.13 5.01
CA LYS A 137 -10.63 10.34 4.82
C LYS A 137 -9.99 11.35 3.87
N ALA A 138 -8.66 11.36 3.82
CA ALA A 138 -7.87 12.23 2.97
C ALA A 138 -8.08 11.88 1.47
N ARG A 139 -8.68 12.80 0.72
CA ARG A 139 -8.77 12.74 -0.76
C ARG A 139 -7.81 13.77 -1.36
N ILE A 140 -7.11 13.39 -2.43
CA ILE A 140 -6.26 14.37 -3.14
C ILE A 140 -7.17 15.45 -3.72
N GLY A 141 -6.71 16.69 -3.66
CA GLY A 141 -7.47 17.86 -4.07
C GLY A 141 -8.36 18.45 -2.98
N ALA A 142 -8.59 17.74 -1.88
CA ALA A 142 -9.32 18.27 -0.74
C ALA A 142 -8.44 19.26 0.05
N GLU A 143 -9.07 20.31 0.56
CA GLU A 143 -8.47 21.22 1.52
C GLU A 143 -8.56 20.62 2.91
N VAL A 144 -7.43 20.53 3.61
CA VAL A 144 -7.35 19.86 4.90
C VAL A 144 -6.61 20.70 5.92
N GLN A 145 -7.00 20.52 7.17
CA GLN A 145 -6.26 20.97 8.34
C GLN A 145 -5.74 19.73 9.06
N LEU A 146 -4.42 19.60 9.11
CA LEU A 146 -3.71 18.56 9.83
C LEU A 146 -3.19 19.12 11.14
N ASP A 147 -3.73 18.62 12.26
CA ASP A 147 -3.26 18.97 13.59
C ASP A 147 -2.17 18.00 14.03
N ARG A 148 -1.01 18.54 14.41
CA ARG A 148 0.18 17.77 14.75
C ARG A 148 0.85 18.30 16.02
N ALA A 149 1.46 17.41 16.79
CA ALA A 149 2.29 17.79 17.91
C ALA A 149 3.64 18.37 17.40
N PRO A 150 4.11 19.53 17.90
CA PRO A 150 5.19 20.29 17.27
C PRO A 150 6.57 19.65 17.40
N LYS A 151 6.90 18.95 18.50
CA LYS A 151 8.22 18.30 18.66
C LYS A 151 8.18 16.81 18.34
N SER A 152 7.17 16.08 18.84
CA SER A 152 7.01 14.64 18.61
C SER A 152 6.52 14.32 17.21
N GLY A 153 5.91 15.30 16.51
CA GLY A 153 5.41 15.09 15.17
C GLY A 153 4.28 14.06 15.09
N ILE A 154 3.54 13.85 16.18
CA ILE A 154 2.41 12.92 16.24
C ILE A 154 1.18 13.57 15.60
N THR A 155 0.49 12.83 14.73
CA THR A 155 -0.76 13.27 14.12
C THR A 155 -1.90 13.20 15.14
N LEU A 156 -2.48 14.35 15.46
CA LEU A 156 -3.54 14.49 16.44
C LEU A 156 -4.89 14.24 15.77
N ASP A 157 -5.22 15.06 14.77
CA ASP A 157 -6.45 14.99 13.99
C ASP A 157 -6.24 15.49 12.55
N LEU A 158 -7.12 15.06 11.65
CA LEU A 158 -7.19 15.56 10.28
C LEU A 158 -8.63 15.93 9.96
N GLN A 159 -8.88 17.21 9.76
CA GLN A 159 -10.17 17.74 9.36
C GLN A 159 -10.14 18.08 7.87
N VAL A 160 -11.12 17.55 7.14
CA VAL A 160 -11.34 17.91 5.73
C VAL A 160 -12.29 19.11 5.76
N LEU A 161 -11.81 20.27 5.32
CA LEU A 161 -12.65 21.44 5.16
C LEU A 161 -13.47 21.23 3.89
N GLY A 162 -14.79 21.21 4.05
CA GLY A 162 -15.74 20.92 2.97
C GLY A 162 -15.60 21.87 1.77
N GLN A 163 -15.92 21.31 0.59
CA GLN A 163 -15.91 21.96 -0.71
C GLN A 163 -16.85 23.18 -0.78
N VAL A 164 -16.41 24.16 -1.57
CA VAL A 164 -17.04 25.45 -1.88
C VAL A 164 -18.38 25.32 -2.62
N GLU A 165 -19.37 26.13 -2.18
CA GLU A 165 -20.64 26.61 -2.79
C GLU A 165 -21.56 25.63 -3.54
N ASP A 166 -22.74 25.39 -2.95
CA ASP A 166 -23.79 24.44 -3.34
C ASP A 166 -24.34 24.58 -4.78
N ALA A 167 -24.23 25.77 -5.40
CA ALA A 167 -24.76 26.00 -6.76
C ALA A 167 -23.83 25.47 -7.87
N TYR A 168 -22.50 25.56 -7.69
CA TYR A 168 -21.53 25.07 -8.67
C TYR A 168 -21.35 23.54 -8.56
N VAL A 169 -21.49 23.00 -7.34
CA VAL A 169 -21.43 21.56 -7.07
C VAL A 169 -22.61 20.82 -7.72
N ALA A 170 -23.82 21.40 -7.67
CA ALA A 170 -25.01 20.80 -8.28
C ALA A 170 -24.90 20.65 -9.80
N GLN A 171 -24.40 21.68 -10.51
CA GLN A 171 -24.16 21.60 -11.96
C GLN A 171 -23.08 20.57 -12.30
N LYS A 172 -22.00 20.53 -11.50
CA LYS A 172 -20.90 19.59 -11.72
C LYS A 172 -21.35 18.13 -11.52
N LEU A 173 -22.15 17.86 -10.50
CA LEU A 173 -22.72 16.52 -10.25
C LEU A 173 -23.62 16.07 -11.40
N ASP A 174 -24.51 16.94 -11.91
CA ASP A 174 -25.38 16.62 -13.04
C ASP A 174 -24.58 16.31 -14.32
N GLU A 175 -23.49 17.04 -14.58
CA GLU A 175 -22.60 16.71 -15.70
C GLU A 175 -21.78 15.42 -15.53
N GLU A 176 -21.44 15.06 -14.29
CA GLU A 176 -20.74 13.82 -13.95
C GLU A 176 -21.67 12.62 -14.12
N GLU A 177 -22.91 12.72 -13.62
CA GLU A 177 -23.95 11.71 -13.79
C GLU A 177 -24.27 11.50 -15.27
N LYS A 178 -24.50 12.57 -16.04
CA LYS A 178 -24.70 12.50 -17.51
C LYS A 178 -23.53 11.82 -18.23
N PHE A 179 -22.30 12.01 -17.77
CA PHE A 179 -21.14 11.35 -18.35
C PHE A 179 -21.09 9.85 -18.02
N LEU A 180 -21.40 9.47 -16.77
CA LEU A 180 -21.44 8.08 -16.33
C LEU A 180 -22.59 7.29 -17.00
N GLU A 181 -23.71 7.95 -17.26
CA GLU A 181 -24.86 7.36 -17.96
C GLU A 181 -24.63 7.21 -19.47
N LYS A 182 -23.66 7.94 -20.04
CA LYS A 182 -23.37 7.89 -21.48
C LYS A 182 -22.99 6.47 -21.89
N HIS A 183 -23.92 5.81 -22.59
CA HIS A 183 -23.67 4.51 -23.18
C HIS A 183 -22.68 4.65 -24.34
N ILE A 184 -21.46 4.16 -24.13
CA ILE A 184 -20.42 4.17 -25.16
C ILE A 184 -20.53 2.83 -25.91
N PRO A 185 -20.74 2.88 -27.23
CA PRO A 185 -20.94 1.67 -28.03
C PRO A 185 -19.69 0.78 -27.97
N HIS A 186 -19.90 -0.52 -28.17
CA HIS A 186 -18.81 -1.47 -28.27
C HIS A 186 -17.97 -1.14 -29.50
N THR A 187 -16.71 -0.75 -29.29
CA THR A 187 -15.79 -0.42 -30.38
C THR A 187 -15.01 -1.66 -30.81
N ARG A 188 -14.69 -1.76 -32.10
CA ARG A 188 -13.88 -2.87 -32.62
C ARG A 188 -12.43 -2.78 -32.10
N TYR A 189 -11.79 -3.93 -31.90
CA TYR A 189 -10.38 -4.01 -31.54
C TYR A 189 -9.51 -3.50 -32.68
N THR A 190 -8.57 -2.65 -32.30
CA THR A 190 -7.46 -2.21 -33.13
C THR A 190 -6.30 -3.22 -33.07
N PRO A 191 -5.34 -3.18 -34.02
CA PRO A 191 -4.16 -4.04 -33.96
C PRO A 191 -3.38 -3.94 -32.64
N LYS A 192 -3.33 -2.75 -32.03
CA LYS A 192 -2.69 -2.51 -30.73
C LYS A 192 -3.46 -3.19 -29.59
N ASP A 193 -4.80 -3.23 -29.66
CA ASP A 193 -5.62 -3.95 -28.68
C ASP A 193 -5.33 -5.46 -28.70
N TYR A 194 -5.09 -6.04 -29.87
CA TYR A 194 -4.71 -7.46 -29.99
C TYR A 194 -3.33 -7.73 -29.38
N GLU A 195 -2.37 -6.83 -29.59
CA GLU A 195 -1.05 -6.95 -28.98
C GLU A 195 -1.12 -6.86 -27.45
N ALA A 196 -1.88 -5.90 -26.93
CA ALA A 196 -2.15 -5.76 -25.49
C ALA A 196 -2.82 -7.03 -24.93
N LEU A 197 -3.85 -7.54 -25.59
CA LEU A 197 -4.55 -8.77 -25.20
C LEU A 197 -3.61 -9.98 -25.19
N HIS A 198 -2.75 -10.11 -26.21
CA HIS A 198 -1.77 -11.20 -26.30
C HIS A 198 -0.71 -11.10 -25.20
N ARG A 199 -0.22 -9.90 -24.87
CA ARG A 199 0.72 -9.66 -23.77
C ARG A 199 0.09 -9.97 -22.41
N ILE A 200 -1.17 -9.57 -22.17
CA ILE A 200 -1.92 -9.92 -20.95
C ILE A 200 -2.01 -11.45 -20.81
N TRP A 201 -2.40 -12.13 -21.88
CA TRP A 201 -2.50 -13.59 -21.87
C TRP A 201 -1.15 -14.27 -21.61
N LYS A 202 -0.08 -13.84 -22.29
CA LYS A 202 1.28 -14.39 -22.13
C LYS A 202 1.82 -14.17 -20.71
N THR A 203 1.60 -13.00 -20.13
CA THR A 203 2.00 -12.70 -18.74
C THR A 203 1.22 -13.54 -17.73
N GLU A 204 -0.07 -13.75 -17.96
CA GLU A 204 -0.91 -14.62 -17.13
C GLU A 204 -0.45 -16.09 -17.18
N ILE A 205 -0.11 -16.60 -18.37
CA ILE A 205 0.50 -17.92 -18.54
C ILE A 205 1.81 -18.02 -17.77
N LYS A 206 2.76 -17.10 -18.02
CA LYS A 206 4.09 -17.14 -17.39
C LYS A 206 3.99 -17.15 -15.87
N LYS A 207 3.14 -16.29 -15.30
CA LYS A 207 2.93 -16.18 -13.86
C LYS A 207 2.33 -17.45 -13.26
N ARG A 208 1.35 -18.05 -13.92
CA ARG A 208 0.69 -19.28 -13.46
C ARG A 208 1.62 -20.50 -13.60
N LEU A 209 2.34 -20.61 -14.72
CA LEU A 209 3.30 -21.67 -14.97
C LEU A 209 4.47 -21.62 -13.98
N LEU A 210 4.98 -20.43 -13.66
CA LEU A 210 6.02 -20.26 -12.64
C LEU A 210 5.56 -20.75 -11.26
N ARG A 211 4.31 -20.47 -10.87
CA ARG A 211 3.74 -20.93 -9.58
C ARG A 211 3.47 -22.42 -9.55
N SER A 212 3.07 -23.01 -10.68
CA SER A 212 2.81 -24.46 -10.80
C SER A 212 4.08 -25.28 -11.06
N SER A 213 5.16 -24.63 -11.50
CA SER A 213 6.43 -25.27 -11.88
C SER A 213 6.96 -26.29 -10.86
N PRO A 214 7.07 -25.99 -9.54
CA PRO A 214 7.60 -26.96 -8.58
C PRO A 214 6.74 -28.23 -8.47
N PHE A 215 5.42 -28.12 -8.63
CA PHE A 215 4.53 -29.28 -8.57
C PHE A 215 4.61 -30.12 -9.85
N ILE A 216 4.71 -29.45 -11.00
CA ILE A 216 4.86 -30.10 -12.30
C ILE A 216 6.20 -30.84 -12.37
N THR A 217 7.29 -30.24 -11.90
CA THR A 217 8.62 -30.88 -11.91
C THR A 217 8.67 -32.11 -11.01
N ILE A 218 8.16 -32.02 -9.78
CA ILE A 218 8.08 -33.18 -8.86
C ILE A 218 7.25 -34.30 -9.50
N GLY A 219 6.10 -33.94 -10.07
CA GLY A 219 5.22 -34.86 -10.77
C GLY A 219 5.87 -35.59 -11.94
N LEU A 220 6.54 -34.84 -12.81
CA LEU A 220 7.21 -35.39 -13.99
C LEU A 220 8.39 -36.28 -13.62
N LEU A 221 9.13 -35.93 -12.56
CA LEU A 221 10.24 -36.73 -12.04
C LEU A 221 9.75 -38.05 -11.43
N MET A 222 8.60 -38.06 -10.76
CA MET A 222 7.94 -39.29 -10.28
C MET A 222 7.45 -40.19 -11.42
N ILE A 223 6.94 -39.61 -12.51
CA ILE A 223 6.53 -40.36 -13.71
C ILE A 223 7.74 -41.07 -14.35
N ILE A 224 8.83 -40.34 -14.58
CA ILE A 224 10.05 -40.89 -15.23
C ILE A 224 10.66 -42.02 -14.38
N SER A 225 10.64 -41.87 -13.05
CA SER A 225 11.19 -42.84 -12.11
C SER A 225 10.30 -44.06 -11.84
N GLY A 226 9.12 -44.15 -12.48
CA GLY A 226 8.23 -45.30 -12.36
C GLY A 226 7.36 -45.32 -11.09
N PHE A 227 7.39 -44.27 -10.28
CA PHE A 227 6.59 -44.15 -9.04
C PHE A 227 5.16 -43.63 -9.28
N TRP A 228 4.44 -44.24 -10.22
CA TRP A 228 3.08 -43.84 -10.59
C TRP A 228 2.08 -43.93 -9.43
N SER A 229 2.26 -44.91 -8.53
CA SER A 229 1.41 -45.11 -7.34
C SER A 229 1.47 -43.93 -6.37
N PHE A 230 2.62 -43.24 -6.27
CA PHE A 230 2.78 -42.08 -5.39
C PHE A 230 2.08 -40.82 -5.92
N ILE A 231 1.84 -40.74 -7.23
CA ILE A 231 1.08 -39.63 -7.84
C ILE A 231 -0.36 -39.60 -7.30
N VAL A 232 -0.98 -40.79 -7.19
CA VAL A 232 -2.34 -40.95 -6.65
C VAL A 232 -2.37 -40.66 -5.15
N LEU A 233 -1.36 -41.09 -4.40
CA LEU A 233 -1.25 -40.84 -2.96
C LEU A 233 -1.10 -39.34 -2.64
N LEU A 234 -0.38 -38.60 -3.49
CA LEU A 234 -0.14 -37.16 -3.34
C LEU A 234 -1.25 -36.29 -3.95
N PHE A 235 -2.46 -36.82 -4.20
CA PHE A 235 -3.58 -36.07 -4.79
C PHE A 235 -3.86 -34.67 -4.18
N PRO A 236 -3.69 -34.41 -2.86
CA PRO A 236 -3.93 -33.08 -2.32
C PRO A 236 -2.93 -32.05 -2.84
N ILE A 237 -1.71 -32.48 -3.16
CA ILE A 237 -0.66 -31.64 -3.73
C ILE A 237 -0.99 -31.26 -5.19
N TRP A 238 -1.67 -32.15 -5.92
CA TRP A 238 -2.10 -31.94 -7.30
C TRP A 238 -3.27 -30.96 -7.45
N ALA A 239 -4.00 -30.65 -6.36
CA ALA A 239 -5.08 -29.68 -6.39
C ALA A 239 -4.63 -28.28 -6.84
N VAL A 240 -3.42 -27.86 -6.44
CA VAL A 240 -2.85 -26.55 -6.79
C VAL A 240 -2.58 -26.41 -8.29
N PRO A 241 -1.80 -27.29 -8.95
CA PRO A 241 -1.62 -27.21 -10.39
C PRO A 241 -2.94 -27.38 -11.16
N LEU A 242 -3.83 -28.28 -10.75
CA LEU A 242 -5.16 -28.45 -11.37
C LEU A 242 -5.98 -27.16 -11.34
N PHE A 243 -6.03 -26.47 -10.20
CA PHE A 243 -6.72 -25.18 -10.10
C PHE A 243 -6.09 -24.12 -11.02
N HIS A 244 -4.76 -24.09 -11.10
CA HIS A 244 -4.06 -23.19 -11.99
C HIS A 244 -4.31 -23.50 -13.47
N PHE A 245 -4.37 -24.78 -13.86
CA PHE A 245 -4.74 -25.23 -15.20
C PHE A 245 -6.17 -24.87 -15.56
N TYR A 246 -7.14 -25.12 -14.68
CA TYR A 246 -8.53 -24.72 -14.90
C TYR A 246 -8.65 -23.21 -15.14
N ARG A 247 -7.98 -22.40 -14.32
CA ARG A 247 -7.98 -20.94 -14.50
C ARG A 247 -7.27 -20.51 -15.79
N LEU A 248 -6.22 -21.21 -16.20
CA LEU A 248 -5.52 -20.95 -17.46
C LEU A 248 -6.39 -21.31 -18.66
N TYR A 249 -7.16 -22.40 -18.58
CA TYR A 249 -8.16 -22.76 -19.57
C TYR A 249 -9.26 -21.68 -19.68
N VAL A 250 -9.76 -21.17 -18.56
CA VAL A 250 -10.71 -20.05 -18.56
C VAL A 250 -10.12 -18.79 -19.20
N ALA A 251 -8.86 -18.46 -18.88
CA ALA A 251 -8.16 -17.31 -19.48
C ALA A 251 -7.95 -17.51 -20.99
N TYR A 252 -7.56 -18.70 -21.44
CA TYR A 252 -7.42 -19.06 -22.85
C TYR A 252 -8.76 -18.99 -23.60
N ARG A 253 -9.83 -19.54 -23.01
CA ARG A 253 -11.18 -19.44 -23.57
C ARG A 253 -11.62 -17.99 -23.72
N ASN A 254 -11.35 -17.14 -22.72
CA ASN A 254 -11.67 -15.71 -22.79
C ASN A 254 -10.81 -15.02 -23.86
N TYR A 255 -9.52 -15.33 -23.96
CA TYR A 255 -8.63 -14.82 -25.00
C TYR A 255 -9.16 -15.14 -26.40
N ASN A 256 -9.48 -16.41 -26.68
CA ASN A 256 -10.00 -16.82 -27.99
C ASN A 256 -11.36 -16.17 -28.29
N ARG A 257 -12.28 -16.14 -27.31
CA ARG A 257 -13.58 -15.47 -27.50
C ARG A 257 -13.44 -13.99 -27.80
N ASN A 258 -12.53 -13.28 -27.13
CA ASN A 258 -12.25 -11.87 -27.43
C ASN A 258 -11.53 -11.70 -28.78
N LYS A 259 -10.66 -12.65 -29.16
CA LYS A 259 -9.99 -12.61 -30.46
C LYS A 259 -10.99 -12.73 -31.61
N GLU A 260 -11.92 -13.67 -31.51
CA GLU A 260 -12.97 -13.94 -32.49
C GLU A 260 -14.07 -12.87 -32.49
N ARG A 261 -14.50 -12.41 -31.31
CA ARG A 261 -15.51 -11.35 -31.16
C ARG A 261 -14.80 -10.06 -30.85
N SER A 262 -14.46 -9.33 -31.90
CA SER A 262 -13.47 -8.27 -31.89
C SER A 262 -13.91 -6.97 -31.19
N HIS A 263 -14.64 -7.01 -30.08
CA HIS A 263 -15.20 -5.80 -29.47
C HIS A 263 -14.65 -5.55 -28.06
N LYS A 264 -14.31 -4.29 -27.78
CA LYS A 264 -14.06 -3.78 -26.43
C LYS A 264 -15.27 -3.00 -25.93
N ARG A 265 -15.52 -3.08 -24.63
CA ARG A 265 -16.60 -2.36 -23.95
C ARG A 265 -16.03 -1.11 -23.31
N GLY A 266 -16.51 0.06 -23.71
CA GLY A 266 -16.20 1.33 -23.05
C GLY A 266 -17.01 1.45 -21.76
N VAL A 267 -16.33 1.74 -20.65
CA VAL A 267 -16.97 2.09 -19.38
C VAL A 267 -16.57 3.51 -19.02
N PRO A 268 -17.49 4.50 -19.09
CA PRO A 268 -17.19 5.84 -18.61
C PRO A 268 -16.89 5.77 -17.11
N SER A 269 -15.88 6.50 -16.67
CA SER A 269 -15.44 6.50 -15.28
C SER A 269 -14.82 7.83 -14.93
N ILE A 270 -14.96 8.23 -13.67
CA ILE A 270 -14.33 9.44 -13.16
C ILE A 270 -13.21 9.02 -12.21
N VAL A 271 -12.10 9.75 -12.26
CA VAL A 271 -10.99 9.57 -11.32
C VAL A 271 -11.38 10.17 -9.97
N GLU A 272 -11.69 9.31 -9.00
CA GLU A 272 -12.05 9.73 -7.64
C GLU A 272 -10.83 10.00 -6.77
N ASP A 273 -9.77 9.21 -6.97
CA ASP A 273 -8.60 9.25 -6.11
C ASP A 273 -7.38 8.62 -6.78
N LYS A 274 -6.18 8.94 -6.30
CA LYS A 274 -4.94 8.29 -6.73
C LYS A 274 -3.96 8.14 -5.57
N PHE A 275 -3.09 7.14 -5.61
CA PHE A 275 -2.01 6.97 -4.64
C PHE A 275 -0.90 6.07 -5.15
N ALA A 276 0.33 6.35 -4.73
CA ALA A 276 1.49 5.52 -4.96
C ALA A 276 1.56 4.34 -3.96
N LEU A 277 1.86 3.14 -4.47
CA LEU A 277 2.15 1.94 -3.69
C LEU A 277 3.65 1.68 -3.73
N THR A 278 4.29 1.76 -2.57
CA THR A 278 5.72 1.48 -2.44
C THR A 278 5.97 0.29 -1.55
N SER A 279 7.04 -0.45 -1.82
CA SER A 279 7.42 -1.60 -0.99
C SER A 279 8.93 -1.74 -0.88
N ASN A 280 9.38 -2.29 0.24
CA ASN A 280 10.77 -2.69 0.41
C ASN A 280 11.13 -4.01 -0.30
N ARG A 281 10.12 -4.82 -0.69
CA ARG A 281 10.32 -6.17 -1.25
C ARG A 281 9.79 -6.34 -2.68
N TYR A 282 8.80 -5.53 -3.06
CA TYR A 282 8.16 -5.60 -4.38
C TYR A 282 8.36 -4.31 -5.15
N SER A 283 8.21 -4.38 -6.47
CA SER A 283 8.23 -3.20 -7.33
C SER A 283 7.17 -2.19 -6.91
N ASN A 284 7.52 -0.91 -6.94
CA ASN A 284 6.57 0.18 -6.76
C ASN A 284 5.52 0.12 -7.87
N SER A 285 4.29 0.48 -7.54
CA SER A 285 3.17 0.53 -8.49
C SER A 285 2.29 1.72 -8.16
N ASN A 286 1.60 2.26 -9.15
CA ASN A 286 0.69 3.37 -8.92
C ASN A 286 -0.74 2.88 -9.08
N ARG A 287 -1.63 3.39 -8.24
CA ARG A 287 -3.02 2.98 -8.20
C ARG A 287 -3.94 4.19 -8.31
N ILE A 288 -4.91 4.09 -9.20
CA ILE A 288 -6.00 5.05 -9.33
C ILE A 288 -7.31 4.38 -8.90
N ILE A 289 -8.18 5.15 -8.26
CA ILE A 289 -9.54 4.74 -7.91
C ILE A 289 -10.46 5.45 -8.91
N LEU A 290 -11.11 4.64 -9.73
CA LEU A 290 -12.14 5.09 -10.65
C LEU A 290 -13.51 4.68 -10.11
N THR A 291 -14.57 5.35 -10.54
CA THR A 291 -15.96 4.96 -10.25
C THR A 291 -16.24 3.50 -10.67
N SER A 292 -15.62 3.01 -11.75
CA SER A 292 -15.75 1.61 -12.19
C SER A 292 -14.84 0.62 -11.48
N GLY A 293 -14.06 1.08 -10.50
CA GLY A 293 -13.18 0.27 -9.67
C GLY A 293 -11.70 0.71 -9.72
N PRO A 294 -10.87 0.11 -8.86
CA PRO A 294 -9.45 0.44 -8.78
C PRO A 294 -8.65 -0.11 -9.96
N LEU A 295 -7.69 0.66 -10.44
CA LEU A 295 -6.80 0.28 -11.55
C LEU A 295 -5.32 0.53 -11.18
N LEU A 296 -4.45 -0.41 -11.56
CA LEU A 296 -3.00 -0.22 -11.48
C LEU A 296 -2.52 0.41 -12.79
N VAL A 297 -1.69 1.43 -12.68
CA VAL A 297 -1.21 2.23 -13.82
C VAL A 297 0.29 2.46 -13.75
N SER A 298 0.90 2.78 -14.90
CA SER A 298 2.30 3.21 -14.98
C SER A 298 2.49 4.60 -14.35
N SER A 299 3.74 4.94 -14.01
CA SER A 299 4.08 6.28 -13.52
C SER A 299 3.74 7.37 -14.54
N THR A 300 4.00 7.12 -15.82
CA THR A 300 3.68 8.08 -16.90
C THR A 300 2.19 8.38 -16.99
N LEU A 301 1.32 7.39 -16.79
CA LEU A 301 -0.12 7.59 -16.82
C LEU A 301 -0.62 8.22 -15.51
N TYR A 302 0.00 7.89 -14.38
CA TYR A 302 -0.31 8.47 -13.07
C TYR A 302 -0.11 9.98 -13.01
N ASP A 303 0.95 10.47 -13.65
CA ASP A 303 1.30 11.89 -13.67
C ASP A 303 0.40 12.70 -14.62
N LYS A 304 -0.09 12.07 -15.69
CA LYS A 304 -1.02 12.68 -16.65
C LYS A 304 -2.46 12.80 -16.14
N LEU A 305 -2.86 12.00 -15.14
CA LEU A 305 -4.24 11.93 -14.64
C LEU A 305 -4.46 12.85 -13.44
N PHE A 306 -5.52 13.65 -13.49
CA PHE A 306 -6.00 14.47 -12.39
C PHE A 306 -7.31 13.92 -11.81
N ILE A 307 -7.65 14.37 -10.60
CA ILE A 307 -8.90 13.98 -9.94
C ILE A 307 -10.05 14.79 -10.51
N GLY A 308 -11.15 14.09 -10.76
CA GLY A 308 -12.29 14.62 -11.51
C GLY A 308 -12.16 14.43 -13.03
N ASP A 309 -11.06 13.87 -13.53
CA ASP A 309 -10.92 13.59 -14.95
C ASP A 309 -11.96 12.55 -15.39
N LYS A 310 -12.71 12.91 -16.43
CA LYS A 310 -13.65 12.03 -17.14
C LYS A 310 -12.84 11.13 -18.09
N VAL A 311 -12.69 9.87 -17.73
CA VAL A 311 -11.90 8.88 -18.47
C VAL A 311 -12.78 7.77 -19.02
N LEU A 312 -12.38 7.19 -20.15
CA LEU A 312 -13.04 6.01 -20.70
C LEU A 312 -12.15 4.79 -20.51
N VAL A 313 -12.61 3.83 -19.72
CA VAL A 313 -11.89 2.57 -19.53
C VAL A 313 -12.42 1.55 -20.52
N TYR A 314 -11.57 1.12 -21.45
CA TYR A 314 -11.91 0.00 -22.32
C TYR A 314 -11.58 -1.32 -21.64
N LYS A 315 -12.60 -2.16 -21.50
CA LYS A 315 -12.49 -3.51 -20.95
C LYS A 315 -12.76 -4.56 -22.03
N THR A 316 -12.19 -5.74 -21.86
CA THR A 316 -12.53 -6.89 -22.70
C THR A 316 -14.01 -7.22 -22.53
N GLN A 317 -14.69 -7.59 -23.64
CA GLN A 317 -16.07 -8.03 -23.58
C GLN A 317 -16.23 -9.30 -22.71
N TYR A 318 -15.26 -10.21 -22.78
CA TYR A 318 -15.21 -11.41 -21.96
C TYR A 318 -14.10 -11.30 -20.92
N GLY A 319 -14.45 -11.46 -19.65
CA GLY A 319 -13.51 -11.41 -18.52
C GLY A 319 -13.34 -10.05 -17.86
N ASN A 320 -13.93 -8.98 -18.42
CA ASN A 320 -13.92 -7.61 -17.86
C ASN A 320 -12.51 -7.10 -17.51
N GLN A 321 -11.50 -7.50 -18.28
CA GLN A 321 -10.12 -7.09 -18.05
C GLN A 321 -9.88 -5.70 -18.67
N PRO A 322 -9.32 -4.74 -17.93
CA PRO A 322 -9.01 -3.42 -18.48
C PRO A 322 -7.84 -3.54 -19.48
N LEU A 323 -8.02 -2.98 -20.67
CA LEU A 323 -7.04 -3.01 -21.78
C LEU A 323 -6.33 -1.66 -21.93
N SER A 324 -7.13 -0.60 -22.00
CA SER A 324 -6.68 0.76 -22.27
C SER A 324 -7.56 1.78 -21.57
N LEU A 325 -7.01 2.98 -21.41
CA LEU A 325 -7.66 4.13 -20.82
C LEU A 325 -7.56 5.28 -21.83
N VAL A 326 -8.69 5.87 -22.18
CA VAL A 326 -8.73 7.11 -22.96
C VAL A 326 -8.75 8.28 -22.00
N LEU A 327 -7.74 9.13 -22.12
CA LEU A 327 -7.56 10.34 -21.37
C LEU A 327 -8.54 11.45 -21.86
N PRO A 328 -8.76 12.51 -21.07
CA PRO A 328 -9.62 13.63 -21.48
C PRO A 328 -9.18 14.31 -22.79
N ASN A 329 -7.90 14.23 -23.12
CA ASN A 329 -7.31 14.75 -24.38
C ASN A 329 -7.58 13.84 -25.60
N GLY A 330 -8.28 12.72 -25.44
CA GLY A 330 -8.55 11.74 -26.49
C GLY A 330 -7.42 10.73 -26.76
N GLU A 331 -6.30 10.80 -26.02
CA GLU A 331 -5.18 9.87 -26.14
C GLU A 331 -5.54 8.52 -25.50
N GLU A 332 -5.46 7.43 -26.27
CA GLU A 332 -5.65 6.06 -25.77
C GLU A 332 -4.31 5.45 -25.31
N VAL A 333 -4.22 5.15 -24.01
CA VAL A 333 -3.02 4.56 -23.39
C VAL A 333 -3.31 3.13 -22.95
N TYR A 334 -2.43 2.20 -23.34
CA TYR A 334 -2.51 0.78 -23.00
C TYR A 334 -1.92 0.49 -21.63
N LEU A 335 -2.54 -0.44 -20.89
CA LEU A 335 -2.22 -0.75 -19.48
C LEU A 335 -1.21 -1.91 -19.33
N VAL A 336 -0.56 -2.35 -20.42
CA VAL A 336 0.17 -3.63 -20.51
C VAL A 336 1.67 -3.48 -20.66
#